data_AF-A0A2M7TQH2-F1
#
_entry.id   AF-A0A2M7TQH2-F1
#
_cell.length_a   1.000
_cell.length_b   1.000
_cell.length_c   1.000
_cell.angle_alpha   90.00
_cell.angle_beta   90.00
_cell.angle_gamma   90.00
#
_symmetry.space_group_name_H-M   'P 1'
#
loop_
_entity.id
_entity.type
_entity.pdbx_description
1 polymer ?
#
loop_
_entity_poly.entity_id
_entity_poly.type
_entity_poly.pdbx_seq_one_letter_code
_entity_poly.pdbx_strand_id
1 'polypeptide(L)'
;MLYKISLDTEKKIQFIDITDKILEFVQKSKVKEGVCFISESHTTAGLIINEDEEGIKKDFERFFNFVEANFVPFYHNRVDNNACSHLISTFLSPTQV
;
A
#
# COMPACT_ATOMS: atom_id res chain seq x y z
N MET A 1 -4.10 -13.56 17.34
CA MET A 1 -4.74 -14.22 16.18
C MET A 1 -4.10 -13.66 14.92
N LEU A 2 -3.94 -14.47 13.88
CA LEU A 2 -3.35 -14.03 12.61
C LEU A 2 -4.35 -14.33 11.49
N TYR A 3 -4.64 -13.32 10.68
CA TYR A 3 -5.46 -13.44 9.48
C TYR A 3 -4.62 -13.05 8.27
N LYS A 4 -4.96 -13.61 7.10
CA LYS A 4 -4.29 -13.31 5.84
C LYS A 4 -5.34 -12.97 4.78
N ILE A 5 -5.09 -11.90 4.04
CA ILE A 5 -5.77 -11.61 2.77
C ILE A 5 -4.76 -11.74 1.64
N SER A 6 -5.24 -12.16 0.46
CA SER A 6 -4.52 -12.01 -0.81
C SER A 6 -5.28 -10.98 -1.64
N LEU A 7 -4.54 -10.09 -2.28
CA LEU A 7 -5.07 -9.00 -3.10
C LEU A 7 -4.39 -9.10 -4.46
N ASP A 8 -5.19 -9.12 -5.52
CA ASP A 8 -4.70 -9.07 -6.88
C ASP A 8 -4.76 -7.61 -7.37
N THR A 9 -3.67 -7.15 -7.97
CA THR A 9 -3.60 -5.84 -8.61
C THR A 9 -3.58 -5.99 -10.13
N GLU A 10 -4.24 -5.07 -10.82
CA GLU A 10 -4.36 -5.05 -12.28
C GLU A 10 -3.57 -3.89 -12.90
N LYS A 11 -3.17 -2.91 -12.09
CA LYS A 11 -2.43 -1.73 -12.51
C LYS A 11 -1.12 -1.60 -11.71
N LYS A 12 -0.13 -0.96 -12.32
CA LYS A 12 1.15 -0.64 -11.68
C LYS A 12 1.00 0.21 -10.42
N ILE A 13 0.09 1.19 -10.46
CA ILE A 13 -0.34 1.98 -9.31
C ILE A 13 -1.83 1.70 -9.13
N GLN A 14 -2.19 1.14 -7.99
CA GLN A 14 -3.57 0.82 -7.65
C GLN A 14 -3.79 0.99 -6.15
N PHE A 15 -4.88 1.64 -5.80
CA PHE A 15 -5.37 1.73 -4.42
C PHE A 15 -6.49 0.71 -4.26
N ILE A 16 -6.40 -0.12 -3.23
CA ILE A 16 -7.42 -1.10 -2.87
C ILE A 16 -7.85 -0.80 -1.45
N ASP A 17 -9.11 -0.41 -1.26
CA ASP A 17 -9.67 -0.28 0.09
C ASP A 17 -9.85 -1.69 0.69
N ILE A 18 -9.27 -1.89 1.88
CA ILE A 18 -9.32 -3.14 2.63
C ILE A 18 -10.10 -3.00 3.95
N THR A 19 -10.69 -1.84 4.22
CA THR A 19 -11.34 -1.50 5.50
C THR A 19 -12.36 -2.54 5.92
N ASP A 20 -13.28 -2.93 5.03
CA ASP A 20 -14.30 -3.93 5.33
C ASP A 20 -13.72 -5.33 5.63
N LYS A 21 -12.64 -5.72 4.93
CA LYS A 21 -11.96 -7.00 5.20
C LYS A 21 -11.29 -7.00 6.57
N ILE A 22 -10.68 -5.89 6.95
CA ILE A 22 -10.09 -5.74 8.28
C ILE A 22 -11.17 -5.76 9.36
N LEU A 23 -12.29 -5.04 9.16
CA LEU A 23 -13.43 -5.05 10.08
C LEU A 23 -13.99 -6.47 10.28
N GLU A 24 -14.10 -7.26 9.22
CA GLU A 24 -14.52 -8.66 9.30
C GLU A 24 -13.59 -9.48 10.22
N PHE A 25 -12.27 -9.30 10.10
CA PHE A 25 -11.30 -9.99 10.95
C PHE A 25 -11.32 -9.52 12.40
N VAL A 26 -11.48 -8.22 12.63
CA VAL A 26 -11.63 -7.66 13.97
C VAL A 26 -12.88 -8.23 14.64
N GLN A 27 -14.02 -8.27 13.95
CA GLN A 27 -15.25 -8.87 14.46
C GLN A 27 -15.09 -10.38 14.75
N LYS A 28 -14.47 -11.13 13.84
CA LYS A 28 -14.17 -12.57 14.03
C LYS A 28 -13.25 -12.83 15.22
N SER A 29 -12.35 -11.89 15.55
CA SER A 29 -11.42 -12.05 16.65
C SER A 29 -12.09 -12.12 18.04
N LYS A 30 -13.29 -11.55 18.17
CA LYS A 30 -14.01 -11.39 19.46
C LYS A 30 -13.21 -10.67 20.55
N VAL A 31 -12.11 -10.00 20.19
CA VAL A 31 -11.33 -9.15 21.08
C VAL A 31 -12.16 -7.89 21.38
N LYS A 32 -12.35 -7.58 22.67
CA LYS A 32 -13.14 -6.40 23.10
C LYS A 32 -12.29 -5.14 23.15
N GLU A 33 -11.04 -5.27 23.60
CA GLU A 33 -10.07 -4.18 23.73
C GLU A 33 -8.69 -4.73 23.35
N GLY A 34 -7.97 -3.99 22.52
CA GLY A 34 -6.68 -4.42 21.99
C GLY A 34 -6.21 -3.54 20.85
N VAL A 35 -5.22 -4.03 20.11
CA VAL A 35 -4.59 -3.34 18.98
C VAL A 35 -4.70 -4.21 17.74
N CYS A 36 -4.99 -3.61 16.58
CA CYS A 36 -5.03 -4.30 15.29
C CYS A 36 -3.78 -3.94 14.49
N PHE A 37 -2.84 -4.88 14.40
CA PHE A 37 -1.64 -4.71 13.59
C PHE A 37 -1.90 -5.21 12.17
N ILE A 38 -1.71 -4.35 11.19
CA ILE A 38 -1.83 -4.67 9.76
C ILE A 38 -0.46 -4.50 9.14
N SER A 39 0.03 -5.52 8.43
CA SER A 39 1.32 -5.47 7.74
C SER A 39 1.24 -6.19 6.41
N GLU A 40 1.94 -5.64 5.44
CA GLU A 40 2.20 -6.26 4.15
C GLU A 40 3.67 -6.77 4.11
N SER A 41 3.98 -7.69 3.20
CA SER A 41 5.28 -8.40 3.14
C SER A 41 6.04 -8.15 1.83
N HIS A 42 5.83 -6.99 1.21
CA HIS A 42 6.31 -6.60 -0.11
C HIS A 42 7.11 -5.32 0.00
N THR A 43 8.20 -5.24 -0.75
CA THR A 43 9.07 -4.06 -0.75
C THR A 43 8.63 -2.99 -1.72
N THR A 44 7.54 -3.20 -2.45
CA THR A 44 7.04 -2.35 -3.54
C THR A 44 5.56 -1.98 -3.38
N ALA A 45 4.99 -2.27 -2.21
CA ALA A 45 3.65 -1.88 -1.80
C ALA A 45 3.72 -1.13 -0.46
N GLY A 46 2.62 -0.51 -0.05
CA GLY A 46 2.54 0.15 1.24
C GLY A 46 1.09 0.29 1.70
N LEU A 47 0.92 0.54 3.00
CA LEU A 47 -0.35 0.75 3.68
C LEU A 47 -0.50 2.22 4.05
N ILE A 48 -1.67 2.78 3.78
CA ILE A 48 -2.04 4.16 4.11
C ILE A 48 -3.39 4.20 4.81
N ILE A 49 -3.57 5.19 5.68
CA ILE A 49 -4.87 5.55 6.27
C ILE A 49 -5.24 6.90 5.69
N ASN A 50 -6.30 6.94 4.89
CA ASN A 50 -6.77 8.16 4.23
C ASN A 50 -8.26 8.02 3.83
N GLU A 51 -8.84 9.08 3.29
CA GLU A 51 -10.20 9.05 2.72
C GLU A 51 -10.26 8.20 1.45
N ASP A 52 -11.27 7.31 1.37
CA ASP A 52 -11.55 6.52 0.16
C ASP A 52 -12.28 7.37 -0.90
N GLU A 53 -11.58 8.39 -1.41
CA GLU A 53 -12.11 9.36 -2.37
C GLU A 53 -11.33 9.28 -3.70
N GLU A 54 -12.06 9.32 -4.82
CA GLU A 54 -11.50 9.09 -6.16
C GLU A 54 -10.54 10.20 -6.62
N GLY A 55 -10.75 11.45 -6.21
CA GLY A 55 -9.84 12.57 -6.41
C GLY A 55 -8.51 12.37 -5.69
N ILE A 56 -8.51 12.03 -4.40
CA ILE A 56 -7.30 11.73 -3.64
C ILE A 56 -6.52 10.57 -4.27
N LYS A 57 -7.19 9.49 -4.69
CA LYS A 57 -6.54 8.39 -5.41
C LYS A 57 -5.85 8.87 -6.69
N LYS A 58 -6.53 9.71 -7.49
CA LYS A 58 -5.97 10.30 -8.72
C LYS A 58 -4.81 11.24 -8.44
N ASP A 59 -4.86 12.00 -7.34
CA ASP A 59 -3.79 12.91 -6.94
C ASP A 59 -2.54 12.13 -6.54
N PHE A 60 -2.68 11.04 -5.77
CA PHE A 60 -1.56 10.15 -5.50
C PHE A 60 -1.03 9.47 -6.76
N GLU A 61 -1.90 8.96 -7.63
CA GLU A 61 -1.49 8.37 -8.90
C GLU A 61 -0.69 9.37 -9.75
N ARG A 62 -1.16 10.61 -9.84
CA ARG A 62 -0.46 11.69 -10.55
C ARG A 62 0.88 12.01 -9.90
N PHE A 63 0.95 12.07 -8.56
CA PHE A 63 2.18 12.33 -7.83
C PHE A 63 3.21 11.22 -8.04
N PHE A 64 2.82 9.96 -7.92
CA PHE A 64 3.71 8.81 -8.14
C PHE A 64 4.21 8.72 -9.58
N ASN A 65 3.34 8.98 -10.55
CA ASN A 65 3.74 9.06 -11.96
C ASN A 65 4.68 10.26 -12.22
N PHE A 66 4.46 11.40 -11.56
CA PHE A 66 5.36 12.55 -11.64
C PHE A 66 6.75 12.21 -11.10
N VAL A 67 6.83 11.55 -9.93
CA VAL A 67 8.09 11.05 -9.35
C VAL A 67 8.78 10.08 -10.30
N GLU A 68 8.04 9.14 -10.89
CA GLU A 68 8.65 8.20 -11.82
C GLU A 68 9.20 8.88 -13.09
N ALA A 69 8.45 9.83 -13.66
CA ALA A 69 8.80 10.48 -14.92
C ALA A 69 9.93 11.51 -14.80
N ASN A 70 10.06 12.17 -13.65
CA ASN A 70 10.97 13.32 -13.48
C ASN A 70 12.26 12.99 -12.72
N PHE A 71 12.39 11.80 -12.15
CA PHE A 71 13.64 11.42 -11.50
C PHE A 71 14.63 10.83 -12.51
N VAL A 72 15.89 11.19 -12.33
CA VAL A 72 17.04 10.67 -13.09
C VAL A 72 17.05 9.14 -13.08
N PRO A 73 17.67 8.47 -14.07
CA PRO A 73 17.63 7.00 -14.13
C PRO A 73 18.16 6.39 -12.82
N PHE A 74 17.26 5.73 -12.09
CA PHE A 74 17.60 5.07 -10.84
C PHE A 74 18.59 3.94 -11.08
N TYR A 75 19.60 3.82 -10.22
CA TYR A 75 20.62 2.77 -10.36
C TYR A 75 20.05 1.35 -10.30
N HIS A 76 18.97 1.13 -9.53
CA HIS A 76 18.30 -0.16 -9.44
C HIS A 76 17.65 -0.60 -10.76
N ASN A 77 17.31 0.35 -11.65
CA ASN A 77 16.77 0.07 -12.99
C ASN A 77 17.76 -0.65 -13.93
N ARG A 78 19.01 -0.86 -13.50
CA ARG A 78 19.98 -1.74 -14.18
C ARG A 78 19.72 -3.22 -13.93
N VAL A 79 18.97 -3.55 -12.87
CA VAL A 79 18.64 -4.91 -12.45
C VAL A 79 17.15 -5.19 -12.69
N ASP A 80 16.25 -4.29 -12.27
CA ASP A 80 14.80 -4.45 -12.41
C ASP A 80 14.10 -3.07 -12.54
N ASN A 81 12.96 -2.99 -13.22
CA ASN A 81 12.31 -1.73 -13.62
C ASN A 81 11.32 -1.15 -12.59
N ASN A 82 11.50 -1.47 -11.30
CA ASN A 82 10.60 -1.13 -10.20
C ASN A 82 11.27 -0.27 -9.12
N ALA A 83 12.39 0.40 -9.42
CA ALA A 83 13.09 1.25 -8.44
C ALA A 83 12.17 2.30 -7.81
N CYS A 84 11.27 2.89 -8.61
CA CYS A 84 10.31 3.88 -8.10
C CYS A 84 9.35 3.25 -7.09
N SER A 85 8.87 2.03 -7.34
CA SER A 85 7.97 1.32 -6.40
C SER A 85 8.66 1.03 -5.07
N HIS A 86 9.96 0.68 -5.07
CA HIS A 86 10.75 0.53 -3.85
C HIS A 86 10.93 1.84 -3.07
N LEU A 87 11.13 2.95 -3.79
CA LEU A 87 11.29 4.24 -3.14
C LEU A 87 9.97 4.75 -2.56
N ILE A 88 8.89 4.68 -3.33
CA ILE A 88 7.55 5.08 -2.89
C ILE A 88 7.13 4.25 -1.68
N SER A 89 7.24 2.93 -1.73
CA SER A 89 6.90 2.04 -0.60
C SER A 89 7.68 2.38 0.67
N THR A 90 8.94 2.80 0.56
CA THR A 90 9.78 3.22 1.70
C THR A 90 9.25 4.49 2.37
N PHE A 91 8.64 5.40 1.62
CA PHE A 91 8.00 6.61 2.17
C PHE A 91 6.57 6.36 2.64
N LEU A 92 5.94 5.30 2.15
CA LEU A 92 4.73 4.75 2.73
C LEU A 92 5.09 3.86 3.93
N SER A 93 4.09 3.41 4.67
CA SER A 93 4.33 2.50 5.80
C SER A 93 4.01 1.07 5.38
N PRO A 94 4.90 0.08 5.60
CA PRO A 94 4.57 -1.33 5.40
C PRO A 94 3.65 -1.89 6.51
N THR A 95 3.33 -1.05 7.50
CA THR A 95 2.62 -1.43 8.71
C THR A 95 1.70 -0.29 9.19
N GLN A 96 0.50 -0.63 9.62
CA GLN A 96 -0.41 0.27 10.33
C GLN A 96 -0.85 -0.38 11.64
N VAL A 97 -1.08 0.44 12.66
CA VAL A 97 -1.43 0.01 14.03
C VAL A 97 -2.63 0.80 14.53
#